data_AF-A0AAV4F9X5-F1
#
_entry.id   AF-A0AAV4F9X5-F1
#
_cell.length_a   1.000
_cell.length_b   1.000
_cell.length_c   1.000
_cell.angle_alpha   90.00
_cell.angle_beta   90.00
_cell.angle_gamma   90.00
#
_symmetry.space_group_name_H-M   'P 1'
#
loop_
_entity.id
_entity.type
_entity.pdbx_description
1 polymer ?
#
loop_
_entity_poly.entity_id
_entity_poly.type
_entity_poly.pdbx_seq_one_letter_code
_entity_poly.pdbx_strand_id
1 'polypeptide(L)'
;MDKNMMREWDAPGLDFLCRACSFTSDPDPVTYVFAAACKRLQDAVYSPSLQYVLSAEHLLLRTYEVKLPAIVASSYPGSTDPQAREILQKFQPVILNSYTPLYVQGDGNCLFRALSRGFLGTEKHHLHIRLLSALEMAFQRHFYDERHKDLSNFLGEAEYLYEPYGIEFKVASTPGSWSSITHFYAASAALKVAFRSYCPPIMNDYSMSSPLSRKICGRGVKRSAVPMAIVMWSSSIVPHDKVDFKPDHFVVLQKMEIRAKYVDLTANSNTNSVYEEFTPLYRNDSEEALSDQSEDDDSVTPVPLAEALPDLEEVPTTPTLDFQDEDPASPASRFPDDELISPAETPSDKVDHEDDGQAAGGRSLTDGKFLGVLELINTLTVSTRGLPSIPVGRKEYTLHHPEPEEYEPMCR
;
A
#
# COMPACT_ATOMS: atom_id res chain seq x y z
N MET A 1 24.01 -26.63 2.71
CA MET A 1 23.23 -26.69 3.97
C MET A 1 24.19 -26.62 5.14
N ASP A 2 24.07 -25.62 6.02
CA ASP A 2 24.94 -25.53 7.20
C ASP A 2 24.48 -26.49 8.33
N LYS A 3 25.33 -26.71 9.33
CA LYS A 3 25.04 -27.62 10.45
C LYS A 3 23.88 -27.15 11.33
N ASN A 4 23.63 -25.84 11.40
CA ASN A 4 22.53 -25.29 12.19
C ASN A 4 21.20 -25.58 11.49
N MET A 5 21.13 -25.40 10.18
CA MET A 5 19.97 -25.69 9.35
C MET A 5 19.57 -27.17 9.40
N MET A 6 20.55 -28.09 9.42
CA MET A 6 20.27 -29.52 9.64
C MET A 6 19.64 -29.77 11.00
N ARG A 7 20.15 -29.14 12.07
CA ARG A 7 19.54 -29.26 13.42
C ARG A 7 18.14 -28.67 13.49
N GLU A 8 17.88 -27.59 12.75
CA GLU A 8 16.53 -27.02 12.63
C GLU A 8 15.58 -28.03 11.96
N TRP A 9 16.02 -28.73 10.90
CA TRP A 9 15.23 -29.79 10.25
C TRP A 9 15.00 -31.04 11.11
N ASP A 10 15.90 -31.32 12.06
CA ASP A 10 15.75 -32.43 13.01
C ASP A 10 14.69 -32.15 14.10
N ALA A 11 14.09 -30.96 14.13
CA ALA A 11 13.04 -30.62 15.09
C ALA A 11 11.79 -31.49 14.88
N PRO A 12 11.15 -31.98 15.97
CA PRO A 12 10.00 -32.86 15.88
C PRO A 12 8.82 -32.16 15.20
N GLY A 13 8.12 -32.89 14.31
CA GLY A 13 6.91 -32.41 13.63
C GLY A 13 7.17 -31.63 12.34
N LEU A 14 8.43 -31.44 11.91
CA LEU A 14 8.74 -30.84 10.62
C LEU A 14 8.77 -31.88 9.49
N ASP A 15 8.02 -31.59 8.43
CA ASP A 15 8.05 -32.37 7.19
C ASP A 15 8.96 -31.70 6.17
N PHE A 16 10.09 -32.35 5.85
CA PHE A 16 10.97 -31.89 4.79
C PHE A 16 10.34 -32.17 3.41
N LEU A 17 10.20 -31.12 2.59
CA LEU A 17 9.82 -31.25 1.19
C LEU A 17 11.06 -31.19 0.31
N CYS A 18 11.29 -32.23 -0.48
CA CYS A 18 12.39 -32.26 -1.44
C CYS A 18 12.16 -31.26 -2.59
N ARG A 19 13.22 -30.98 -3.36
CA ARG A 19 13.15 -30.00 -4.46
C ARG A 19 12.04 -30.31 -5.47
N ALA A 20 11.81 -31.58 -5.80
CA ALA A 20 10.75 -31.98 -6.73
C ALA A 20 9.33 -31.73 -6.18
N CYS A 21 9.16 -31.69 -4.86
CA CYS A 21 7.88 -31.38 -4.20
C CYS A 21 7.67 -29.87 -4.03
N SER A 22 8.75 -29.09 -3.97
CA SER A 22 8.71 -27.63 -3.73
C SER A 22 8.81 -26.79 -4.99
N PHE A 23 9.18 -27.37 -6.14
CA PHE A 23 9.39 -26.66 -7.40
C PHE A 23 8.51 -27.21 -8.53
N THR A 24 8.24 -26.38 -9.53
CA THR A 24 7.55 -26.80 -10.76
C THR A 24 8.37 -27.85 -11.50
N SER A 25 7.68 -28.83 -12.10
CA SER A 25 8.29 -29.85 -12.96
C SER A 25 8.53 -29.40 -14.39
N ASP A 26 7.99 -28.25 -14.79
CA ASP A 26 8.08 -27.72 -16.16
C ASP A 26 9.50 -27.30 -16.56
N PRO A 27 9.83 -27.39 -17.87
CA PRO A 27 11.15 -27.05 -18.38
C PRO A 27 11.35 -25.52 -18.38
N ASP A 28 12.19 -25.08 -17.46
CA ASP A 28 12.92 -23.80 -17.41
C ASP A 28 12.10 -22.47 -17.44
N PRO A 29 12.17 -21.64 -16.38
CA PRO A 29 12.89 -21.83 -15.13
C PRO A 29 12.13 -22.69 -14.12
N VAL A 30 12.88 -23.56 -13.43
CA VAL A 30 12.41 -24.29 -12.26
C VAL A 30 12.11 -23.28 -11.15
N THR A 31 10.83 -23.06 -10.85
CA THR A 31 10.39 -22.04 -9.87
C THR A 31 9.78 -22.68 -8.63
N TYR A 32 10.00 -22.05 -7.47
CA TYR A 32 9.38 -22.48 -6.22
C TYR A 32 7.85 -22.33 -6.33
N VAL A 33 7.10 -23.35 -5.92
CA VAL A 33 5.63 -23.37 -6.03
C VAL A 33 5.00 -22.60 -4.87
N PHE A 34 5.06 -21.27 -4.94
CA PHE A 34 4.54 -20.37 -3.90
C PHE A 34 3.05 -20.61 -3.58
N ALA A 35 2.25 -20.97 -4.58
CA ALA A 35 0.83 -21.29 -4.38
C ALA A 35 0.65 -22.48 -3.41
N ALA A 36 1.48 -23.51 -3.53
CA ALA A 36 1.43 -24.68 -2.66
C ALA A 36 1.91 -24.35 -1.23
N ALA A 37 2.91 -23.48 -1.09
CA ALA A 37 3.34 -22.97 0.21
C ALA A 37 2.23 -22.18 0.92
N CYS A 38 1.60 -21.23 0.21
CA CYS A 38 0.44 -20.51 0.73
C CYS A 38 -0.70 -21.47 1.12
N LYS A 39 -1.01 -22.47 0.27
CA LYS A 39 -2.01 -23.51 0.55
C LYS A 39 -1.73 -24.26 1.86
N ARG A 40 -0.48 -24.67 2.10
CA ARG A 40 -0.11 -25.36 3.35
C ARG A 40 -0.30 -24.47 4.57
N LEU A 41 0.07 -23.19 4.50
CA LEU A 41 -0.22 -22.22 5.56
C LEU A 41 -1.73 -22.06 5.78
N GLN A 42 -2.50 -21.90 4.70
CA GLN A 42 -3.95 -21.76 4.72
C GLN A 42 -4.63 -22.95 5.43
N ASP A 43 -4.25 -24.17 5.06
CA ASP A 43 -4.84 -25.39 5.62
C ASP A 43 -4.49 -25.56 7.12
N ALA A 44 -3.39 -24.95 7.57
CA ALA A 44 -2.90 -25.02 8.94
C ALA A 44 -3.40 -23.89 9.85
N VAL A 45 -4.07 -22.85 9.36
CA VAL A 45 -4.41 -21.63 10.14
C VAL A 45 -5.11 -21.92 11.48
N TYR A 46 -6.01 -22.90 11.51
CA TYR A 46 -6.74 -23.30 12.72
C TYR A 46 -6.27 -24.66 13.27
N SER A 47 -5.18 -25.18 12.74
CA SER A 47 -4.60 -26.44 13.17
C SER A 47 -3.64 -26.22 14.34
N PRO A 48 -3.59 -27.14 15.32
CA PRO A 48 -2.51 -27.18 16.31
C PRO A 48 -1.11 -27.31 15.67
N SER A 49 -1.03 -27.78 14.43
CA SER A 49 0.22 -27.94 13.69
C SER A 49 0.74 -26.66 13.02
N LEU A 50 0.05 -25.52 13.14
CA LEU A 50 0.41 -24.27 12.46
C LEU A 50 1.89 -23.90 12.66
N GLN A 51 2.40 -24.02 13.89
CA GLN A 51 3.79 -23.65 14.20
C GLN A 51 4.81 -24.51 13.45
N TYR A 52 4.53 -25.80 13.27
CA TYR A 52 5.39 -26.71 12.50
C TYR A 52 5.37 -26.36 11.01
N VAL A 53 4.19 -26.08 10.45
CA VAL A 53 4.06 -25.69 9.04
C VAL A 53 4.77 -24.35 8.77
N LEU A 54 4.63 -23.36 9.66
CA LEU A 54 5.33 -22.08 9.55
C LEU A 54 6.85 -22.26 9.57
N SER A 55 7.34 -23.06 10.50
CA SER A 55 8.77 -23.34 10.65
C SER A 55 9.32 -24.07 9.42
N ALA A 56 8.58 -25.08 8.93
CA ALA A 56 8.92 -25.81 7.72
C ALA A 56 8.97 -24.88 6.49
N GLU A 57 7.96 -24.04 6.25
CA GLU A 57 7.97 -23.11 5.11
C GLU A 57 9.12 -22.12 5.16
N HIS A 58 9.38 -21.51 6.33
CA HIS A 58 10.49 -20.60 6.49
C HIS A 58 11.84 -21.29 6.24
N LEU A 59 11.99 -22.53 6.72
CA LEU A 59 13.20 -23.32 6.54
C LEU A 59 13.37 -23.80 5.09
N LEU A 60 12.29 -24.09 4.36
CA LEU A 60 12.34 -24.41 2.93
C LEU A 60 12.84 -23.22 2.10
N LEU A 61 12.33 -22.02 2.36
CA LEU A 61 12.80 -20.81 1.67
C LEU A 61 14.31 -20.59 1.88
N ARG A 62 14.81 -20.79 3.10
CA ARG A 62 16.24 -20.71 3.42
C ARG A 62 17.04 -21.84 2.78
N THR A 63 16.54 -23.08 2.85
CA THR A 63 17.20 -24.29 2.33
C THR A 63 17.43 -24.19 0.82
N TYR A 64 16.44 -23.66 0.10
CA TYR A 64 16.49 -23.53 -1.35
C TYR A 64 16.91 -22.14 -1.83
N GLU A 65 17.37 -21.28 -0.92
CA GLU A 65 17.82 -19.91 -1.20
C GLU A 65 16.80 -19.11 -2.03
N VAL A 66 15.52 -19.33 -1.76
CA VAL A 66 14.42 -18.65 -2.45
C VAL A 66 14.38 -17.21 -1.97
N LYS A 67 14.88 -16.31 -2.81
CA LYS A 67 14.93 -14.86 -2.54
C LYS A 67 14.06 -14.11 -3.53
N LEU A 68 13.45 -13.03 -3.06
CA LEU A 68 12.80 -12.09 -3.95
C LEU A 68 13.90 -11.41 -4.80
N PRO A 69 13.65 -11.10 -6.09
CA PRO A 69 14.59 -10.30 -6.86
C PRO A 69 14.86 -8.95 -6.19
N ALA A 70 16.01 -8.36 -6.51
CA ALA A 70 16.33 -7.02 -6.03
C ALA A 70 15.26 -6.02 -6.48
N ILE A 71 14.89 -5.13 -5.57
CA ILE A 71 13.91 -4.08 -5.86
C ILE A 71 14.52 -3.13 -6.89
N VAL A 72 13.84 -2.97 -8.02
CA VAL A 72 14.24 -2.09 -9.11
C VAL A 72 13.54 -0.75 -8.91
N ALA A 73 14.29 0.30 -8.63
CA ALA A 73 13.74 1.64 -8.45
C ALA A 73 13.71 2.39 -9.80
N SER A 74 12.79 2.07 -10.71
CA SER A 74 12.54 2.88 -11.92
C SER A 74 11.38 2.33 -12.76
N SER A 75 10.86 3.19 -13.66
CA SER A 75 9.77 2.95 -14.60
C SER A 75 9.45 1.47 -14.88
N TYR A 76 8.23 1.07 -14.53
CA TYR A 76 7.76 -0.29 -14.72
C TYR A 76 6.94 -0.37 -16.00
N PRO A 77 7.16 -1.38 -16.86
CA PRO A 77 6.32 -1.57 -18.04
C PRO A 77 4.89 -1.91 -17.63
N GLY A 78 3.92 -1.52 -18.45
CA GLY A 78 2.51 -1.82 -18.23
C GLY A 78 1.59 -0.97 -19.09
N SER A 79 0.44 -1.53 -19.45
CA SER A 79 -0.66 -0.76 -20.03
C SER A 79 -1.35 0.05 -18.94
N THR A 80 -2.00 1.16 -19.33
CA THR A 80 -2.87 1.90 -18.42
C THR A 80 -4.08 1.06 -18.04
N ASP A 81 -4.44 1.08 -16.76
CA ASP A 81 -5.69 0.50 -16.27
C ASP A 81 -6.88 1.42 -16.64
N PRO A 82 -7.81 0.99 -17.52
CA PRO A 82 -8.84 1.88 -18.02
C PRO A 82 -9.84 2.28 -16.92
N GLN A 83 -10.22 1.36 -16.03
CA GLN A 83 -11.17 1.63 -14.96
C GLN A 83 -10.58 2.61 -13.92
N ALA A 84 -9.37 2.35 -13.45
CA ALA A 84 -8.67 3.22 -12.52
C ALA A 84 -8.40 4.61 -13.12
N ARG A 85 -8.08 4.68 -14.42
CA ARG A 85 -7.94 5.97 -15.13
C ARG A 85 -9.26 6.72 -15.15
N GLU A 86 -10.37 6.06 -15.47
CA GLU A 86 -11.69 6.70 -15.50
C GLU A 86 -12.15 7.16 -14.11
N ILE A 87 -11.89 6.35 -13.08
CA ILE A 87 -12.10 6.72 -11.67
C ILE A 87 -11.31 7.98 -11.32
N LEU A 88 -10.02 8.01 -11.63
CA LEU A 88 -9.20 9.21 -11.40
C LEU A 88 -9.71 10.41 -12.22
N GLN A 89 -10.06 10.23 -13.48
CA GLN A 89 -10.58 11.30 -14.34
C GLN A 89 -11.84 11.93 -13.74
N LYS A 90 -12.71 11.10 -13.14
CA LYS A 90 -13.98 11.53 -12.56
C LYS A 90 -13.82 12.23 -11.21
N PHE A 91 -12.95 11.72 -10.34
CA PHE A 91 -12.90 12.17 -8.94
C PHE A 91 -11.63 12.95 -8.57
N GLN A 92 -10.51 12.72 -9.27
CA GLN A 92 -9.23 13.41 -9.07
C GLN A 92 -8.40 13.54 -10.36
N PRO A 93 -8.86 14.31 -11.36
CA PRO A 93 -8.18 14.39 -12.64
C PRO A 93 -6.75 14.95 -12.52
N VAL A 94 -6.47 15.77 -11.51
CA VAL A 94 -5.12 16.33 -11.27
C VAL A 94 -4.04 15.26 -11.06
N ILE A 95 -4.39 14.08 -10.54
CA ILE A 95 -3.43 12.98 -10.38
C ILE A 95 -2.93 12.49 -11.74
N LEU A 96 -3.77 12.52 -12.77
CA LEU A 96 -3.43 12.10 -14.13
C LEU A 96 -2.41 13.02 -14.81
N ASN A 97 -2.15 14.21 -14.27
CA ASN A 97 -1.10 15.11 -14.75
C ASN A 97 0.31 14.62 -14.41
N SER A 98 0.44 13.72 -13.43
CA SER A 98 1.75 13.27 -12.93
C SER A 98 1.85 11.77 -12.75
N TYR A 99 0.73 11.05 -12.87
CA TYR A 99 0.67 9.61 -12.66
C TYR A 99 -0.22 8.93 -13.69
N THR A 100 0.17 7.71 -14.07
CA THR A 100 -0.67 6.79 -14.84
C THR A 100 -0.96 5.56 -13.99
N PRO A 101 -2.23 5.18 -13.77
CA PRO A 101 -2.54 3.90 -13.12
C PRO A 101 -2.21 2.76 -14.09
N LEU A 102 -1.39 1.81 -13.65
CA LEU A 102 -1.04 0.63 -14.46
C LEU A 102 -2.02 -0.51 -14.23
N TYR A 103 -2.36 -1.19 -15.30
CA TYR A 103 -3.19 -2.38 -15.28
C TYR A 103 -2.58 -3.44 -14.37
N VAL A 104 -3.43 -3.99 -13.51
CA VAL A 104 -3.12 -5.11 -12.62
C VAL A 104 -4.21 -6.16 -12.77
N GLN A 105 -3.84 -7.44 -12.79
CA GLN A 105 -4.84 -8.49 -12.89
C GLN A 105 -5.74 -8.54 -11.64
N GLY A 106 -7.07 -8.50 -11.85
CA GLY A 106 -8.09 -8.55 -10.81
C GLY A 106 -8.48 -9.97 -10.37
N ASP A 107 -7.53 -10.78 -9.92
CA ASP A 107 -7.74 -12.18 -9.50
C ASP A 107 -7.78 -12.37 -7.97
N GLY A 108 -8.00 -11.27 -7.24
CA GLY A 108 -7.90 -11.22 -5.77
C GLY A 108 -6.46 -11.24 -5.24
N ASN A 109 -5.43 -11.35 -6.09
CA ASN A 109 -4.03 -11.09 -5.72
C ASN A 109 -3.58 -9.67 -6.09
N CYS A 110 -4.51 -8.81 -6.51
CA CYS A 110 -4.22 -7.48 -7.06
C CYS A 110 -3.33 -6.61 -6.15
N LEU A 111 -3.44 -6.68 -4.82
CA LEU A 111 -2.50 -5.97 -3.93
C LEU A 111 -1.06 -6.43 -4.17
N PHE A 112 -0.80 -7.73 -4.06
CA PHE A 112 0.54 -8.28 -4.18
C PHE A 112 1.08 -8.16 -5.61
N ARG A 113 0.20 -8.20 -6.62
CA ARG A 113 0.56 -7.91 -8.02
C ARG A 113 0.94 -6.45 -8.22
N ALA A 114 0.18 -5.51 -7.65
CA ALA A 114 0.51 -4.09 -7.68
C ALA A 114 1.85 -3.79 -6.98
N LEU A 115 2.13 -4.45 -5.84
CA LEU A 115 3.42 -4.36 -5.16
C LEU A 115 4.55 -4.99 -5.97
N SER A 116 4.34 -6.18 -6.52
CA SER A 116 5.31 -6.84 -7.40
C SER A 116 5.64 -5.93 -8.58
N ARG A 117 4.63 -5.34 -9.23
CA ARG A 117 4.83 -4.41 -10.35
C ARG A 117 5.55 -3.16 -9.89
N GLY A 118 5.13 -2.56 -8.77
CA GLY A 118 5.69 -1.33 -8.21
C GLY A 118 7.09 -1.44 -7.61
N PHE A 119 7.61 -2.64 -7.38
CA PHE A 119 8.96 -2.86 -6.84
C PHE A 119 9.88 -3.65 -7.77
N LEU A 120 9.32 -4.50 -8.63
CA LEU A 120 10.07 -5.46 -9.45
C LEU A 120 9.78 -5.30 -10.94
N GLY A 121 8.91 -4.36 -11.33
CA GLY A 121 8.54 -4.11 -12.72
C GLY A 121 7.66 -5.19 -13.37
N THR A 122 7.22 -6.19 -12.62
CA THR A 122 6.43 -7.32 -13.12
C THR A 122 5.45 -7.81 -12.07
N GLU A 123 4.37 -8.48 -12.47
CA GLU A 123 3.44 -9.12 -11.53
C GLU A 123 3.87 -10.53 -11.10
N LYS A 124 4.89 -11.11 -11.76
CA LYS A 124 5.28 -12.53 -11.63
C LYS A 124 5.59 -12.98 -10.19
N HIS A 125 5.94 -12.06 -9.28
CA HIS A 125 6.34 -12.40 -7.92
C HIS A 125 5.24 -12.16 -6.88
N HIS A 126 3.99 -11.93 -7.29
CA HIS A 126 2.89 -11.63 -6.37
C HIS A 126 2.67 -12.71 -5.30
N LEU A 127 2.76 -14.00 -5.64
CA LEU A 127 2.61 -15.08 -4.66
C LEU A 127 3.80 -15.17 -3.70
N HIS A 128 5.01 -14.83 -4.16
CA HIS A 128 6.17 -14.77 -3.29
C HIS A 128 5.98 -13.66 -2.23
N ILE A 129 5.60 -12.45 -2.67
CA ILE A 129 5.30 -11.35 -1.74
C ILE A 129 4.18 -11.74 -0.78
N ARG A 130 3.11 -12.39 -1.27
CA ARG A 130 2.00 -12.87 -0.44
C ARG A 130 2.47 -13.84 0.64
N LEU A 131 3.28 -14.85 0.27
CA LEU A 131 3.85 -15.81 1.21
C LEU A 131 4.71 -15.11 2.28
N LEU A 132 5.59 -14.20 1.87
CA LEU A 132 6.44 -13.45 2.80
C LEU A 132 5.60 -12.59 3.77
N SER A 133 4.53 -11.96 3.29
CA SER A 133 3.60 -11.21 4.14
C SER A 133 2.88 -12.12 5.14
N ALA A 134 2.43 -13.30 4.72
CA ALA A 134 1.79 -14.27 5.61
C ALA A 134 2.77 -14.76 6.70
N LEU A 135 4.00 -15.10 6.33
CA LEU A 135 5.04 -15.49 7.28
C LEU A 135 5.38 -14.35 8.27
N GLU A 136 5.49 -13.10 7.80
CA GLU A 136 5.67 -11.94 8.68
C GLU A 136 4.52 -11.83 9.69
N MET A 137 3.26 -11.93 9.25
CA MET A 137 2.11 -11.88 10.15
C MET A 137 2.15 -12.98 11.20
N ALA A 138 2.52 -14.20 10.80
CA ALA A 138 2.59 -15.34 11.70
C ALA A 138 3.72 -15.21 12.74
N PHE A 139 4.95 -14.92 12.30
CA PHE A 139 6.10 -14.81 13.19
C PHE A 139 6.04 -13.58 14.09
N GLN A 140 5.23 -12.59 13.73
CA GLN A 140 5.12 -11.31 14.44
C GLN A 140 3.68 -11.05 14.87
N ARG A 141 2.95 -12.11 15.21
CA ARG A 141 1.52 -12.11 15.56
C ARG A 141 1.10 -10.97 16.49
N HIS A 142 1.91 -10.67 17.50
CA HIS A 142 1.61 -9.62 18.48
C HIS A 142 1.43 -8.21 17.88
N PHE A 143 1.94 -7.95 16.67
CA PHE A 143 1.73 -6.70 15.94
C PHE A 143 0.45 -6.66 15.09
N TYR A 144 -0.23 -7.80 14.94
CA TYR A 144 -1.41 -7.96 14.08
C TYR A 144 -2.64 -8.51 14.81
N ASP A 145 -2.46 -9.09 16.00
CA ASP A 145 -3.53 -9.61 16.85
C ASP A 145 -4.18 -8.47 17.64
N GLU A 146 -5.46 -8.22 17.34
CA GLU A 146 -6.25 -7.14 17.93
C GLU A 146 -6.39 -7.26 19.46
N ARG A 147 -6.13 -8.45 20.00
CA ARG A 147 -6.23 -8.76 21.43
C ARG A 147 -4.91 -8.54 22.15
N HIS A 148 -3.82 -8.36 21.41
CA HIS A 148 -2.50 -8.21 22.00
C HIS A 148 -2.28 -6.76 22.44
N LYS A 149 -1.81 -6.56 23.67
CA LYS A 149 -1.53 -5.23 24.25
C LYS A 149 -0.50 -4.41 23.44
N ASP A 150 0.42 -5.11 22.78
CA ASP A 150 1.47 -4.51 21.96
C ASP A 150 1.05 -4.33 20.50
N LEU A 151 -0.27 -4.41 20.20
CA LEU A 151 -0.80 -4.09 18.89
C LEU A 151 -0.26 -2.73 18.49
N SER A 152 0.68 -2.74 17.55
CA SER A 152 1.14 -1.54 16.91
C SER A 152 -0.08 -0.90 16.27
N ASN A 153 -0.49 0.24 16.79
CA ASN A 153 -1.60 0.99 16.24
C ASN A 153 -1.19 1.64 14.90
N PHE A 154 -0.91 0.79 13.91
CA PHE A 154 -0.53 1.16 12.55
C PHE A 154 -1.66 1.93 11.88
N LEU A 155 -2.90 1.68 12.28
CA LEU A 155 -4.10 2.31 11.74
C LEU A 155 -4.51 3.58 12.47
N GLY A 156 -4.01 3.83 13.67
CA GLY A 156 -4.40 4.98 14.49
C GLY A 156 -5.88 4.89 14.86
N GLU A 157 -6.63 5.93 14.56
CA GLU A 157 -8.08 6.03 14.84
C GLU A 157 -8.96 5.14 13.96
N ALA A 158 -8.38 4.43 12.98
CA ALA A 158 -9.12 3.57 12.06
C ALA A 158 -9.24 2.13 12.56
N GLU A 159 -9.48 1.94 13.86
CA GLU A 159 -9.59 0.62 14.48
C GLU A 159 -10.76 -0.21 13.91
N TYR A 160 -11.80 0.46 13.41
CA TYR A 160 -12.95 -0.19 12.79
C TYR A 160 -12.60 -0.92 11.46
N LEU A 161 -11.38 -0.76 10.94
CA LEU A 161 -10.90 -1.47 9.75
C LEU A 161 -10.20 -2.80 10.08
N TYR A 162 -10.03 -3.15 11.36
CA TYR A 162 -9.42 -4.43 11.73
C TYR A 162 -10.44 -5.56 11.64
N GLU A 163 -10.11 -6.56 10.83
CA GLU A 163 -10.68 -7.88 10.95
C GLU A 163 -9.90 -8.68 12.00
N PRO A 164 -10.53 -9.66 12.68
CA PRO A 164 -9.83 -10.53 13.62
C PRO A 164 -8.58 -11.19 12.99
N TYR A 165 -7.48 -11.28 13.73
CA TYR A 165 -6.21 -11.80 13.23
C TYR A 165 -6.33 -13.15 12.51
N GLY A 166 -7.12 -14.08 13.04
CA GLY A 166 -7.32 -15.38 12.41
C GLY A 166 -7.94 -15.30 11.01
N ILE A 167 -8.75 -14.27 10.73
CA ILE A 167 -9.31 -13.99 9.41
C ILE A 167 -8.23 -13.35 8.54
N GLU A 168 -7.57 -12.29 9.02
CA GLU A 168 -6.52 -11.57 8.27
C GLU A 168 -5.36 -12.50 7.86
N PHE A 169 -4.88 -13.33 8.78
CA PHE A 169 -3.81 -14.29 8.51
C PHE A 169 -4.25 -15.38 7.51
N LYS A 170 -5.51 -15.86 7.60
CA LYS A 170 -6.06 -16.79 6.62
C LYS A 170 -6.14 -16.17 5.24
N VAL A 171 -6.59 -14.93 5.16
CA VAL A 171 -6.65 -14.16 3.92
C VAL A 171 -5.26 -14.02 3.35
N ALA A 172 -4.26 -13.57 4.12
CA ALA A 172 -2.87 -13.44 3.66
C ALA A 172 -2.34 -14.77 3.10
N SER A 173 -2.69 -15.89 3.72
CA SER A 173 -2.27 -17.24 3.32
C SER A 173 -3.08 -17.83 2.15
N THR A 174 -4.19 -17.24 1.73
CA THR A 174 -5.07 -17.79 0.68
C THR A 174 -4.87 -17.07 -0.65
N PRO A 175 -4.24 -17.70 -1.67
CA PRO A 175 -4.14 -17.10 -3.00
C PRO A 175 -5.52 -16.73 -3.55
N GLY A 176 -5.64 -15.52 -4.11
CA GLY A 176 -6.90 -14.99 -4.66
C GLY A 176 -7.87 -14.41 -3.62
N SER A 177 -7.53 -14.39 -2.32
CA SER A 177 -8.33 -13.67 -1.32
C SER A 177 -8.00 -12.18 -1.27
N TRP A 178 -9.01 -11.36 -1.05
CA TRP A 178 -8.91 -9.90 -1.05
C TRP A 178 -8.10 -9.38 0.12
N SER A 179 -7.27 -8.37 -0.10
CA SER A 179 -6.41 -7.82 0.94
C SER A 179 -7.00 -6.56 1.58
N SER A 180 -6.89 -6.47 2.90
CA SER A 180 -7.15 -5.27 3.71
C SER A 180 -5.90 -4.39 3.85
N ILE A 181 -6.04 -3.27 4.57
CA ILE A 181 -4.92 -2.39 4.92
C ILE A 181 -3.89 -3.10 5.84
N THR A 182 -4.31 -4.08 6.65
CA THR A 182 -3.40 -4.89 7.50
C THR A 182 -2.32 -5.57 6.65
N HIS A 183 -2.72 -6.07 5.48
CA HIS A 183 -1.83 -6.70 4.52
C HIS A 183 -0.80 -5.74 3.91
N PHE A 184 -1.12 -4.44 3.81
CA PHE A 184 -0.14 -3.43 3.37
C PHE A 184 1.01 -3.34 4.37
N TYR A 185 0.71 -3.30 5.67
CA TYR A 185 1.73 -3.23 6.72
C TYR A 185 2.56 -4.51 6.80
N ALA A 186 1.92 -5.68 6.69
CA ALA A 186 2.62 -6.96 6.58
C ALA A 186 3.57 -7.01 5.38
N ALA A 187 3.12 -6.59 4.20
CA ALA A 187 3.97 -6.55 3.01
C ALA A 187 5.13 -5.55 3.15
N SER A 188 4.88 -4.37 3.70
CA SER A 188 5.94 -3.38 3.97
C SER A 188 7.01 -3.94 4.92
N ALA A 189 6.58 -4.62 5.98
CA ALA A 189 7.48 -5.23 6.96
C ALA A 189 8.27 -6.40 6.38
N ALA A 190 7.62 -7.27 5.60
CA ALA A 190 8.25 -8.42 4.95
C ALA A 190 9.29 -7.98 3.91
N LEU A 191 8.97 -6.97 3.10
CA LEU A 191 9.83 -6.44 2.04
C LEU A 191 10.87 -5.43 2.53
N LYS A 192 10.77 -4.98 3.79
CA LYS A 192 11.62 -3.94 4.39
C LYS A 192 11.64 -2.62 3.61
N VAL A 193 10.51 -2.26 2.99
CA VAL A 193 10.35 -1.02 2.22
C VAL A 193 9.11 -0.24 2.59
N ALA A 194 9.21 1.09 2.52
CA ALA A 194 8.06 1.97 2.64
C ALA A 194 7.40 2.18 1.27
N PHE A 195 6.08 2.31 1.27
CA PHE A 195 5.30 2.71 0.09
C PHE A 195 4.09 3.52 0.51
N ARG A 196 3.36 4.10 -0.45
CA ARG A 196 2.17 4.90 -0.17
C ARG A 196 0.93 4.11 -0.59
N SER A 197 -0.03 4.01 0.32
CA SER A 197 -1.40 3.64 0.01
C SER A 197 -2.16 4.91 -0.36
N TYR A 198 -2.98 4.87 -1.40
CA TYR A 198 -3.75 6.02 -1.86
C TYR A 198 -5.16 5.58 -2.23
N CYS A 199 -6.17 6.11 -1.56
CA CYS A 199 -7.57 5.92 -1.90
C CYS A 199 -8.10 7.26 -2.42
N PRO A 200 -8.61 7.32 -3.66
CA PRO A 200 -9.28 8.53 -4.13
C PRO A 200 -10.36 8.97 -3.12
N PRO A 201 -10.51 10.28 -2.81
CA PRO A 201 -11.49 10.83 -1.88
C PRO A 201 -12.88 10.83 -2.52
N ILE A 202 -13.37 9.62 -2.74
CA ILE A 202 -14.68 9.34 -3.29
C ILE A 202 -15.65 9.13 -2.14
N MET A 203 -15.20 8.50 -1.06
CA MET A 203 -15.96 8.35 0.19
C MET A 203 -15.90 9.66 1.00
N ASN A 204 -16.98 10.01 1.72
CA ASN A 204 -17.08 11.20 2.59
C ASN A 204 -15.73 11.52 3.28
N ASP A 205 -15.19 12.70 2.97
CA ASP A 205 -13.75 13.03 3.03
C ASP A 205 -13.03 12.79 4.36
N TYR A 206 -13.75 12.58 5.46
CA TYR A 206 -13.15 12.43 6.80
C TYR A 206 -13.06 10.99 7.31
N SER A 207 -13.99 10.09 6.96
CA SER A 207 -14.05 8.80 7.66
C SER A 207 -13.17 7.73 7.02
N MET A 208 -13.19 7.57 5.68
CA MET A 208 -12.60 6.39 5.03
C MET A 208 -11.35 6.65 4.18
N SER A 209 -11.28 7.78 3.46
CA SER A 209 -10.19 8.03 2.51
C SER A 209 -8.87 8.34 3.19
N SER A 210 -8.88 9.05 4.34
CA SER A 210 -7.70 9.38 5.14
C SER A 210 -7.02 8.14 5.75
N PRO A 211 -7.76 7.17 6.33
CA PRO A 211 -7.20 5.88 6.72
C PRO A 211 -6.49 5.10 5.62
N LEU A 212 -7.03 5.19 4.41
CA LEU A 212 -6.54 4.43 3.27
C LEU A 212 -5.50 5.20 2.43
N SER A 213 -5.34 6.51 2.65
CA SER A 213 -4.40 7.38 1.94
C SER A 213 -3.25 7.82 2.81
N ARG A 214 -2.27 6.93 3.00
CA ARG A 214 -1.15 7.17 3.91
C ARG A 214 0.13 6.49 3.48
N LYS A 215 1.22 6.94 4.08
CA LYS A 215 2.51 6.25 3.99
C LYS A 215 2.44 4.98 4.86
N ILE A 216 2.75 3.85 4.25
CA ILE A 216 2.84 2.56 4.91
C ILE A 216 4.29 2.31 5.29
N CYS A 217 4.50 2.09 6.58
CA CYS A 217 5.77 1.68 7.17
C CYS A 217 5.48 0.50 8.09
N GLY A 218 5.72 -0.71 7.60
CA GLY A 218 5.65 -1.92 8.41
C GLY A 218 6.75 -1.95 9.47
N ARG A 219 6.68 -2.95 10.33
CA ARG A 219 7.69 -3.21 11.37
C ARG A 219 9.11 -3.26 10.79
N GLY A 220 10.03 -2.54 11.44
CA GLY A 220 11.42 -2.42 11.01
C GLY A 220 11.66 -1.45 9.84
N VAL A 221 10.61 -0.86 9.27
CA VAL A 221 10.72 0.17 8.22
C VAL A 221 10.74 1.55 8.86
N LYS A 222 11.78 2.33 8.58
CA LYS A 222 11.93 3.69 9.13
C LYS A 222 10.79 4.59 8.65
N ARG A 223 10.16 5.33 9.57
CA ARG A 223 9.14 6.35 9.23
C ARG A 223 9.66 7.46 8.32
N SER A 224 10.98 7.68 8.25
CA SER A 224 11.62 8.62 7.32
C SER A 224 11.89 8.05 5.92
N ALA A 225 11.79 6.73 5.72
CA ALA A 225 12.13 6.08 4.44
C ALA A 225 11.27 6.62 3.28
N VAL A 226 11.85 6.95 2.14
CA VAL A 226 11.09 7.48 0.99
C VAL A 226 10.19 6.37 0.41
N PRO A 227 8.88 6.60 0.21
CA PRO A 227 8.00 5.63 -0.43
C PRO A 227 8.49 5.29 -1.84
N MET A 228 8.72 4.01 -2.12
CA MET A 228 9.23 3.55 -3.43
C MET A 228 8.13 3.35 -4.47
N ALA A 229 6.89 3.15 -4.04
CA ALA A 229 5.73 2.97 -4.90
C ALA A 229 4.49 3.65 -4.30
N ILE A 230 3.49 3.90 -5.14
CA ILE A 230 2.15 4.33 -4.73
C ILE A 230 1.16 3.28 -5.22
N VAL A 231 0.51 2.58 -4.28
CA VAL A 231 -0.55 1.61 -4.56
C VAL A 231 -1.89 2.30 -4.32
N MET A 232 -2.75 2.29 -5.34
CA MET A 232 -4.05 2.91 -5.29
C MET A 232 -5.16 1.88 -5.06
N TRP A 233 -6.07 2.18 -4.14
CA TRP A 233 -7.38 1.53 -4.04
C TRP A 233 -8.23 1.95 -5.23
N SER A 234 -8.63 0.99 -6.05
CA SER A 234 -9.47 1.18 -7.23
C SER A 234 -10.70 0.27 -7.17
N SER A 235 -11.52 0.30 -8.20
CA SER A 235 -12.61 -0.65 -8.39
C SER A 235 -12.52 -1.30 -9.77
N SER A 236 -12.99 -2.54 -9.86
CA SER A 236 -13.16 -3.31 -11.08
C SER A 236 -14.27 -2.73 -11.98
N ILE A 237 -15.12 -1.87 -11.41
CA ILE A 237 -16.20 -1.17 -12.11
C ILE A 237 -16.07 0.32 -11.82
N VAL A 238 -16.24 1.15 -12.85
CA VAL A 238 -16.27 2.60 -12.67
C VAL A 238 -17.58 2.98 -11.98
N PRO A 239 -17.54 3.59 -10.78
CA PRO A 239 -18.75 3.90 -10.05
C PRO A 239 -19.52 5.05 -10.73
N HIS A 240 -20.86 4.98 -10.70
CA HIS A 240 -21.72 6.03 -11.24
C HIS A 240 -21.69 7.29 -10.36
N ASP A 241 -21.69 7.11 -9.05
CA ASP A 241 -21.56 8.20 -8.08
C ASP A 241 -20.54 7.90 -6.99
N LYS A 242 -20.25 8.92 -6.16
CA LYS A 242 -19.33 8.79 -5.04
C LYS A 242 -19.71 7.67 -4.06
N VAL A 243 -21.01 7.49 -3.84
CA VAL A 243 -21.55 6.49 -2.92
C VAL A 243 -21.43 5.05 -3.45
N ASP A 244 -21.24 4.88 -4.75
CA ASP A 244 -21.14 3.56 -5.39
C ASP A 244 -19.73 3.00 -5.39
N PHE A 245 -18.73 3.80 -5.02
CA PHE A 245 -17.34 3.37 -5.03
C PHE A 245 -17.09 2.32 -3.96
N LYS A 246 -16.77 1.11 -4.43
CA LYS A 246 -16.38 -0.03 -3.60
C LYS A 246 -14.96 -0.42 -3.97
N PRO A 247 -13.98 -0.17 -3.10
CA PRO A 247 -12.61 -0.52 -3.41
C PRO A 247 -12.44 -2.05 -3.36
N ASP A 248 -12.40 -2.68 -4.54
CA ASP A 248 -12.24 -4.13 -4.72
C ASP A 248 -11.01 -4.48 -5.59
N HIS A 249 -10.26 -3.48 -6.01
CA HIS A 249 -9.11 -3.63 -6.88
C HIS A 249 -7.93 -2.77 -6.41
N PHE A 250 -6.71 -3.18 -6.77
CA PHE A 250 -5.49 -2.42 -6.48
C PHE A 250 -4.67 -2.25 -7.74
N VAL A 251 -4.23 -1.02 -7.99
CA VAL A 251 -3.31 -0.69 -9.08
C VAL A 251 -2.10 0.04 -8.55
N VAL A 252 -1.02 0.10 -9.32
CA VAL A 252 0.13 0.97 -9.03
C VAL A 252 0.02 2.26 -9.81
N LEU A 253 0.28 3.40 -9.17
CA LEU A 253 0.40 4.69 -9.83
C LEU A 253 1.85 4.91 -10.26
N GLN A 254 2.12 4.78 -11.55
CA GLN A 254 3.42 5.08 -12.11
C GLN A 254 3.57 6.59 -12.29
N LYS A 255 4.62 7.15 -11.70
CA LYS A 255 4.96 8.56 -11.91
C LYS A 255 5.36 8.75 -13.38
N MET A 256 4.68 9.67 -14.05
CA MET A 256 5.06 10.08 -15.40
C MET A 256 6.28 10.98 -15.31
N GLU A 257 7.27 10.75 -16.17
CA GLU A 257 8.28 11.77 -16.41
C GLU A 257 7.58 12.95 -17.06
N ILE A 258 7.45 14.05 -16.31
CA ILE A 258 7.00 15.32 -16.86
C ILE A 258 8.10 15.77 -17.80
N ARG A 259 7.99 15.36 -19.07
CA ARG A 259 8.71 15.95 -20.17
C ARG A 259 8.10 17.34 -20.34
N ALA A 260 8.54 18.29 -19.53
CA ALA A 260 8.19 19.68 -19.71
C ALA A 260 8.70 20.13 -21.08
N LYS A 261 7.89 19.92 -22.12
CA LYS A 261 7.97 20.71 -23.33
C LYS A 261 7.49 22.09 -22.88
N TYR A 262 8.42 23.01 -22.82
CA TYR A 262 8.25 24.43 -22.50
C TYR A 262 6.82 24.92 -22.75
N VAL A 263 6.18 25.49 -21.72
CA VAL A 263 4.91 26.21 -21.90
C VAL A 263 5.24 27.48 -22.66
N ASP A 264 4.91 27.52 -23.95
CA ASP A 264 5.05 28.73 -24.76
C ASP A 264 3.96 29.73 -24.37
N LEU A 265 4.30 30.63 -23.45
CA LEU A 265 3.43 31.72 -23.00
C LEU A 265 3.23 32.81 -24.06
N THR A 266 3.88 32.72 -25.24
CA THR A 266 3.72 33.66 -26.36
C THR A 266 2.71 33.22 -27.41
N ALA A 267 2.14 32.01 -27.28
CA ALA A 267 1.10 31.54 -28.17
C ALA A 267 -0.17 32.39 -27.98
N ASN A 268 -0.30 33.44 -28.79
CA ASN A 268 -1.54 34.21 -28.92
C ASN A 268 -2.69 33.24 -29.14
N SER A 269 -3.75 33.39 -28.34
CA SER A 269 -4.90 32.50 -28.14
C SER A 269 -5.78 32.20 -29.37
N ASN A 270 -5.29 32.41 -30.59
CA ASN A 270 -6.04 32.27 -31.82
C ASN A 270 -5.67 31.05 -32.69
N THR A 271 -4.74 30.20 -32.28
CA THR A 271 -4.49 28.92 -32.97
C THR A 271 -4.78 27.74 -32.05
N ASN A 272 -6.05 27.34 -32.04
CA ASN A 272 -6.51 26.07 -31.48
C ASN A 272 -5.89 24.89 -32.27
N SER A 273 -4.71 24.42 -31.86
CA SER A 273 -4.36 23.00 -31.95
C SER A 273 -3.04 22.73 -31.23
N VAL A 274 -3.12 22.23 -30.00
CA VAL A 274 -2.02 21.43 -29.44
C VAL A 274 -2.63 20.11 -29.00
N TYR A 275 -2.60 19.13 -29.90
CA TYR A 275 -2.71 17.73 -29.49
C TYR A 275 -1.36 17.36 -28.89
N GLU A 276 -1.30 17.26 -27.56
CA GLU A 276 -0.17 16.63 -26.87
C GLU A 276 -0.22 15.13 -27.18
N GLU A 277 0.60 14.69 -28.12
CA GLU A 277 0.85 13.27 -28.33
C GLU A 277 1.77 12.77 -27.21
N PHE A 278 1.17 12.21 -26.17
CA PHE A 278 1.86 11.51 -25.08
C PHE A 278 2.45 10.22 -25.63
N THR A 279 3.75 10.22 -25.96
CA THR A 279 4.47 9.00 -26.29
C THR A 279 5.05 8.40 -25.00
N PRO A 280 4.53 7.27 -24.50
CA PRO A 280 5.27 6.49 -23.51
C PRO A 280 6.64 6.13 -24.10
N LEU A 281 7.69 6.22 -23.28
CA LEU A 281 9.01 5.69 -23.62
C LEU A 281 8.94 4.15 -23.64
N TYR A 282 8.29 3.58 -24.65
CA TYR A 282 8.62 2.24 -25.08
C TYR A 282 9.93 2.36 -25.85
N ARG A 283 11.00 1.83 -25.23
CA ARG A 283 12.15 1.39 -25.99
C ARG A 283 11.65 0.18 -26.77
N ASN A 284 11.43 0.35 -28.07
CA ASN A 284 11.12 -0.75 -28.98
C ASN A 284 12.31 -1.70 -29.01
N ASP A 285 12.35 -2.65 -28.08
CA ASP A 285 12.83 -3.97 -28.42
C ASP A 285 11.58 -4.69 -28.94
N SER A 286 11.57 -4.91 -30.25
CA SER A 286 10.49 -5.49 -31.03
C SER A 286 10.06 -6.86 -30.50
N GLU A 287 8.87 -6.95 -29.93
CA GLU A 287 8.09 -8.19 -29.88
C GLU A 287 6.94 -8.06 -30.88
N GLU A 288 7.13 -8.67 -32.05
CA GLU A 288 6.03 -9.01 -32.94
C GLU A 288 5.14 -10.04 -32.25
N ALA A 289 3.87 -9.71 -32.09
CA ALA A 289 2.85 -10.73 -31.96
C ALA A 289 2.75 -11.46 -33.30
N LEU A 290 3.01 -12.78 -33.32
CA LEU A 290 2.17 -13.81 -33.94
C LEU A 290 2.76 -15.23 -33.77
N SER A 291 1.86 -16.15 -33.41
CA SER A 291 1.81 -17.58 -33.73
C SER A 291 3.07 -18.35 -34.17
N ASP A 292 3.32 -19.45 -33.46
CA ASP A 292 3.56 -20.83 -33.95
C ASP A 292 4.60 -21.07 -35.07
N GLN A 293 5.63 -21.84 -34.69
CA GLN A 293 6.59 -22.66 -35.48
C GLN A 293 8.02 -22.13 -35.81
N SER A 294 8.94 -23.09 -35.57
CA SER A 294 10.33 -23.30 -36.07
C SER A 294 11.52 -22.51 -35.49
N GLU A 295 12.35 -23.30 -34.79
CA GLU A 295 13.82 -23.56 -34.93
C GLU A 295 14.85 -22.43 -35.20
N ASP A 296 16.01 -22.66 -34.55
CA ASP A 296 17.36 -22.09 -34.72
C ASP A 296 17.64 -20.73 -34.07
N ASP A 297 18.45 -20.68 -33.01
CA ASP A 297 19.93 -20.71 -32.93
C ASP A 297 20.47 -19.27 -32.84
N ASP A 298 20.90 -18.88 -31.63
CA ASP A 298 22.01 -17.94 -31.47
C ASP A 298 22.50 -17.90 -30.01
N SER A 299 23.71 -18.42 -29.82
CA SER A 299 24.46 -18.37 -28.58
C SER A 299 25.07 -16.98 -28.36
N VAL A 300 24.69 -16.29 -27.28
CA VAL A 300 25.37 -15.08 -26.81
C VAL A 300 25.99 -15.34 -25.44
N THR A 301 27.32 -15.42 -25.41
CA THR A 301 28.14 -15.46 -24.18
C THR A 301 28.15 -14.11 -23.47
N PRO A 302 28.01 -14.03 -22.13
CA PRO A 302 28.22 -12.79 -21.40
C PRO A 302 29.68 -12.57 -21.01
N VAL A 303 30.14 -11.34 -21.20
CA VAL A 303 31.40 -10.76 -20.70
C VAL A 303 31.30 -10.52 -19.19
N PRO A 304 32.32 -10.86 -18.38
CA PRO A 304 32.29 -10.62 -16.94
C PRO A 304 32.72 -9.19 -16.63
N LEU A 305 31.86 -8.42 -15.95
CA LEU A 305 32.25 -7.15 -15.33
C LEU A 305 32.26 -7.34 -13.80
N ALA A 306 33.47 -7.49 -13.26
CA ALA A 306 33.74 -7.37 -11.84
C ALA A 306 33.95 -5.90 -11.51
N GLU A 307 33.28 -5.39 -10.46
CA GLU A 307 33.89 -4.52 -9.45
C GLU A 307 32.93 -4.18 -8.28
N ALA A 308 33.44 -4.51 -7.09
CA ALA A 308 33.30 -3.87 -5.77
C ALA A 308 31.98 -3.23 -5.34
N LEU A 309 31.30 -3.89 -4.38
CA LEU A 309 30.42 -3.25 -3.39
C LEU A 309 31.11 -3.24 -2.01
N PRO A 310 30.89 -2.21 -1.18
CA PRO A 310 31.52 -2.08 0.13
C PRO A 310 30.86 -2.98 1.19
N ASP A 311 31.69 -3.45 2.12
CA ASP A 311 31.31 -4.22 3.31
C ASP A 311 30.14 -3.57 4.06
N LEU A 312 29.01 -4.28 4.10
CA LEU A 312 27.92 -4.02 5.05
C LEU A 312 28.18 -4.86 6.29
N GLU A 313 28.37 -4.17 7.42
CA GLU A 313 28.50 -4.78 8.74
C GLU A 313 27.35 -5.75 9.03
N GLU A 314 27.72 -6.97 9.39
CA GLU A 314 26.81 -8.02 9.86
C GLU A 314 26.10 -7.57 11.14
N VAL A 315 24.80 -7.31 11.03
CA VAL A 315 23.93 -7.15 12.21
C VAL A 315 23.58 -8.55 12.72
N PRO A 316 23.86 -8.90 13.99
CA PRO A 316 23.49 -10.19 14.54
C PRO A 316 22.00 -10.19 14.88
N THR A 317 21.19 -10.95 14.14
CA THR A 317 19.81 -11.24 14.54
C THR A 317 19.47 -12.70 14.38
N THR A 318 19.71 -13.47 15.43
CA THR A 318 18.84 -14.59 15.82
C THR A 318 18.13 -14.18 17.11
N PRO A 319 16.82 -13.90 17.09
CA PRO A 319 16.06 -13.89 18.32
C PRO A 319 15.79 -15.34 18.72
N THR A 320 16.39 -15.77 19.82
CA THR A 320 15.96 -16.98 20.52
C THR A 320 14.54 -16.73 21.01
N LEU A 321 13.56 -17.38 20.40
CA LEU A 321 12.18 -17.36 20.87
C LEU A 321 12.08 -18.28 22.09
N ASP A 322 12.20 -17.70 23.29
CA ASP A 322 11.79 -18.36 24.53
C ASP A 322 10.26 -18.32 24.60
N PHE A 323 9.60 -19.43 24.26
CA PHE A 323 8.17 -19.60 24.46
C PHE A 323 7.93 -20.17 25.86
N GLN A 324 7.29 -19.37 26.71
CA GLN A 324 6.68 -19.86 27.94
C GLN A 324 5.36 -20.56 27.57
N ASP A 325 5.26 -21.84 27.94
CA ASP A 325 4.02 -22.61 27.90
C ASP A 325 2.99 -21.96 28.84
N GLU A 326 1.99 -21.30 28.29
CA GLU A 326 0.80 -20.86 29.05
C GLU A 326 -0.14 -22.06 29.22
N ASP A 327 -0.24 -22.51 30.47
CA ASP A 327 -1.00 -23.65 30.95
C ASP A 327 -2.53 -23.41 30.81
N PRO A 328 -3.30 -24.24 30.08
CA PRO A 328 -4.72 -24.00 29.86
C PRO A 328 -5.56 -24.65 30.96
N ALA A 329 -5.57 -24.10 32.17
CA ALA A 329 -6.52 -24.52 33.20
C ALA A 329 -6.72 -23.51 34.34
N SER A 330 -7.73 -22.63 34.25
CA SER A 330 -8.74 -22.46 35.34
C SER A 330 -9.76 -21.34 35.09
N PRO A 331 -10.95 -21.42 35.75
CA PRO A 331 -12.18 -20.81 35.29
C PRO A 331 -12.59 -19.52 36.04
N ALA A 332 -13.42 -18.73 35.35
CA ALA A 332 -14.47 -17.83 35.84
C ALA A 332 -14.28 -17.13 37.21
N SER A 333 -14.03 -15.81 37.18
CA SER A 333 -14.38 -14.93 38.30
C SER A 333 -15.08 -13.65 37.84
N ARG A 334 -16.26 -13.47 38.43
CA ARG A 334 -17.15 -12.30 38.53
C ARG A 334 -16.45 -10.94 38.52
N PHE A 335 -16.99 -10.02 37.73
CA PHE A 335 -16.81 -8.58 37.87
C PHE A 335 -17.69 -8.04 39.01
N PRO A 336 -17.22 -7.02 39.76
CA PRO A 336 -18.09 -6.05 40.40
C PRO A 336 -18.03 -4.67 39.73
N ASP A 337 -19.14 -3.98 39.91
CA ASP A 337 -19.62 -2.72 39.35
C ASP A 337 -18.77 -1.46 39.61
N ASP A 338 -18.94 -0.51 38.69
CA ASP A 338 -19.02 0.96 38.82
C ASP A 338 -18.32 1.68 39.98
N GLU A 339 -17.36 2.55 39.64
CA GLU A 339 -17.25 3.86 40.28
C GLU A 339 -16.95 4.98 39.25
N LEU A 340 -17.87 5.95 39.24
CA LEU A 340 -17.86 7.22 38.51
C LEU A 340 -16.74 8.15 39.01
N ILE A 341 -15.94 8.70 38.09
CA ILE A 341 -15.03 9.82 38.36
C ILE A 341 -15.48 11.03 37.54
N SER A 342 -15.84 12.11 38.24
CA SER A 342 -16.23 13.42 37.71
C SER A 342 -15.01 14.24 37.27
N PRO A 343 -15.13 15.09 36.22
CA PRO A 343 -14.05 15.99 35.80
C PRO A 343 -14.14 17.36 36.47
N ALA A 344 -12.96 17.89 36.84
CA ALA A 344 -12.77 19.23 37.37
C ALA A 344 -12.63 20.28 36.26
N GLU A 345 -13.22 21.45 36.50
CA GLU A 345 -13.27 22.63 35.65
C GLU A 345 -11.91 23.34 35.54
N THR A 346 -11.66 24.00 34.40
CA THR A 346 -10.60 25.01 34.25
C THR A 346 -11.16 26.32 33.70
N PRO A 347 -10.62 27.49 34.09
CA PRO A 347 -11.29 28.78 33.90
C PRO A 347 -10.94 29.47 32.58
N SER A 348 -11.90 30.27 32.12
CA SER A 348 -11.84 31.18 30.98
C SER A 348 -10.88 32.34 31.18
N ASP A 349 -10.19 32.75 30.13
CA ASP A 349 -9.67 34.12 29.98
C ASP A 349 -10.21 34.78 28.71
N LYS A 350 -10.73 36.00 28.91
CA LYS A 350 -11.26 36.93 27.92
C LYS A 350 -10.14 37.86 27.44
N VAL A 351 -10.12 38.21 26.17
CA VAL A 351 -9.46 39.45 25.69
C VAL A 351 -10.32 40.07 24.59
N ASP A 352 -10.78 41.29 24.85
CA ASP A 352 -11.40 42.22 23.91
C ASP A 352 -10.32 43.01 23.15
N HIS A 353 -10.55 43.35 21.87
CA HIS A 353 -10.35 44.72 21.34
C HIS A 353 -10.78 44.88 19.87
N GLU A 354 -11.20 46.10 19.58
CA GLU A 354 -11.99 46.60 18.45
C GLU A 354 -11.15 47.15 17.27
N ASP A 355 -11.85 47.32 16.14
CA ASP A 355 -11.88 48.51 15.25
C ASP A 355 -11.12 48.54 13.89
N ASP A 356 -11.79 49.27 12.98
CA ASP A 356 -11.83 49.26 11.52
C ASP A 356 -10.63 49.83 10.74
N GLY A 357 -10.55 49.53 9.43
CA GLY A 357 -9.72 50.28 8.48
C GLY A 357 -9.68 49.81 7.01
N GLN A 358 -10.52 50.42 6.17
CA GLN A 358 -10.44 50.71 4.71
C GLN A 358 -9.51 49.92 3.74
N ALA A 359 -10.12 49.50 2.62
CA ALA A 359 -9.50 48.88 1.44
C ALA A 359 -9.09 49.89 0.35
N ALA A 360 -7.93 49.68 -0.29
CA ALA A 360 -7.63 50.21 -1.63
C ALA A 360 -6.48 49.46 -2.33
N GLY A 361 -6.68 49.11 -3.61
CA GLY A 361 -5.61 49.13 -4.62
C GLY A 361 -5.15 47.80 -5.23
N GLY A 362 -5.84 47.34 -6.28
CA GLY A 362 -5.27 46.39 -7.25
C GLY A 362 -4.33 47.10 -8.22
N ARG A 363 -3.13 46.54 -8.47
CA ARG A 363 -2.20 47.02 -9.51
C ARG A 363 -2.17 46.04 -10.68
N SER A 364 -2.31 46.58 -11.88
CA SER A 364 -2.06 45.90 -13.15
C SER A 364 -0.56 45.85 -13.43
N LEU A 365 -0.03 44.68 -13.82
CA LEU A 365 1.35 44.53 -14.24
C LEU A 365 1.46 44.89 -15.74
N THR A 366 2.35 45.84 -16.03
CA THR A 366 2.78 46.21 -17.38
C THR A 366 4.18 45.63 -17.64
N ASP A 367 4.40 45.28 -18.90
CA ASP A 367 5.64 44.84 -19.53
C ASP A 367 6.03 43.35 -19.40
N GLY A 368 5.88 42.65 -20.53
CA GLY A 368 6.11 41.22 -20.72
C GLY A 368 7.57 40.82 -20.52
N LYS A 369 7.86 40.28 -19.34
CA LYS A 369 9.04 39.47 -19.07
C LYS A 369 8.62 38.03 -18.74
N PHE A 370 9.32 37.07 -19.33
CA PHE A 370 9.16 35.65 -19.03
C PHE A 370 9.64 35.36 -17.61
N LEU A 371 8.82 34.66 -16.81
CA LEU A 371 9.18 34.14 -15.50
C LEU A 371 9.51 32.65 -15.63
N GLY A 372 10.66 32.22 -15.11
CA GLY A 372 10.95 30.79 -14.97
C GLY A 372 9.97 30.13 -13.98
N VAL A 373 9.74 28.82 -14.06
CA VAL A 373 8.79 28.09 -13.18
C VAL A 373 9.07 28.34 -11.69
N LEU A 374 10.34 28.38 -11.28
CA LEU A 374 10.75 28.72 -9.91
C LEU A 374 10.45 30.18 -9.54
N GLU A 375 10.56 31.08 -10.50
CA GLU A 375 10.28 32.51 -10.33
C GLU A 375 8.77 32.77 -10.26
N LEU A 376 7.97 32.03 -11.03
CA LEU A 376 6.51 32.00 -10.93
C LEU A 376 6.05 31.47 -9.58
N ILE A 377 6.61 30.34 -9.13
CA ILE A 377 6.32 29.76 -7.81
C ILE A 377 6.72 30.73 -6.69
N ASN A 378 7.88 31.37 -6.79
CA ASN A 378 8.32 32.41 -5.85
C ASN A 378 7.40 33.64 -5.90
N THR A 379 6.93 34.07 -7.08
CA THR A 379 6.01 35.21 -7.20
C THR A 379 4.66 34.90 -6.55
N LEU A 380 4.13 33.70 -6.79
CA LEU A 380 2.87 33.24 -6.20
C LEU A 380 2.99 33.04 -4.69
N THR A 381 4.15 32.63 -4.18
CA THR A 381 4.36 32.45 -2.73
C THR A 381 4.66 33.77 -2.01
N VAL A 382 5.40 34.70 -2.63
CA VAL A 382 5.67 36.04 -2.09
C VAL A 382 4.39 36.89 -2.03
N SER A 383 3.44 36.69 -2.95
CA SER A 383 2.19 37.46 -3.03
C SER A 383 1.08 37.00 -2.05
N THR A 384 1.36 36.10 -1.11
CA THR A 384 0.41 35.68 -0.06
C THR A 384 0.58 36.42 1.27
N ARG A 385 1.70 37.15 1.45
CA ARG A 385 1.89 38.03 2.61
C ARG A 385 1.21 39.38 2.37
N GLY A 386 -0.11 39.43 2.55
CA GLY A 386 -0.88 40.68 2.47
C GLY A 386 -2.25 40.57 1.82
N LEU A 387 -2.70 39.37 1.44
CA LEU A 387 -4.12 39.20 1.12
C LEU A 387 -4.93 39.35 2.42
N PRO A 388 -5.97 40.21 2.45
CA PRO A 388 -6.84 40.29 3.62
C PRO A 388 -7.46 38.92 3.88
N SER A 389 -7.58 38.56 5.16
CA SER A 389 -8.26 37.34 5.57
C SER A 389 -9.66 37.29 4.95
N ILE A 390 -10.02 36.14 4.39
CA ILE A 390 -11.40 35.90 3.95
C ILE A 390 -12.29 36.09 5.19
N PRO A 391 -13.30 36.97 5.16
CA PRO A 391 -14.19 37.16 6.29
C PRO A 391 -14.82 35.83 6.67
N VAL A 392 -14.86 35.53 7.97
CA VAL A 392 -15.53 34.34 8.49
C VAL A 392 -17.03 34.51 8.24
N GLY A 393 -17.53 33.93 7.15
CA GLY A 393 -18.95 33.79 6.91
C GLY A 393 -19.55 32.85 7.94
N ARG A 394 -20.31 33.39 8.89
CA ARG A 394 -21.26 32.62 9.71
C ARG A 394 -22.19 31.84 8.78
N LYS A 395 -22.02 30.52 8.72
CA LYS A 395 -23.11 29.61 8.40
C LYS A 395 -23.78 29.26 9.72
N GLU A 396 -24.83 30.00 10.06
CA GLU A 396 -25.82 29.51 11.02
C GLU A 396 -26.49 28.30 10.38
N TYR A 397 -26.15 27.10 10.85
CA TYR A 397 -26.94 25.91 10.61
C TYR A 397 -27.94 25.79 11.76
N THR A 398 -29.17 26.18 11.48
CA THR A 398 -30.34 25.77 12.25
C THR A 398 -30.46 24.26 12.15
N LEU A 399 -29.93 23.54 13.14
CA LEU A 399 -30.25 22.13 13.36
C LEU A 399 -31.70 22.07 13.87
N HIS A 400 -32.66 21.92 12.96
CA HIS A 400 -33.94 21.33 13.32
C HIS A 400 -33.68 19.85 13.60
N HIS A 401 -33.58 19.50 14.89
CA HIS A 401 -33.82 18.13 15.33
C HIS A 401 -35.31 17.83 15.12
N PRO A 402 -35.70 16.86 14.28
CA PRO A 402 -37.00 16.24 14.44
C PRO A 402 -36.99 15.45 15.77
N GLU A 403 -38.00 15.68 16.59
CA GLU A 403 -38.26 14.90 17.80
C GLU A 403 -38.38 13.41 17.44
N PRO A 404 -37.91 12.49 18.30
CA PRO A 404 -38.07 11.06 18.06
C PRO A 404 -39.55 10.68 18.19
N GLU A 405 -40.13 10.16 17.11
CA GLU A 405 -41.42 9.48 17.15
C GLU A 405 -41.31 8.25 18.06
N GLU A 406 -42.14 8.23 19.10
CA GLU A 406 -42.31 7.11 20.02
C GLU A 406 -42.80 5.88 19.26
N TYR A 407 -41.94 4.85 19.17
CA TYR A 407 -42.33 3.53 18.70
C TYR A 407 -43.01 2.77 19.85
N GLU A 408 -44.35 2.63 19.77
CA GLU A 408 -45.08 1.68 20.62
C GLU A 408 -44.75 0.23 20.23
N PRO A 409 -44.49 -0.67 21.21
CA PRO A 409 -44.29 -2.08 20.93
C PRO A 409 -45.63 -2.80 20.72
N MET A 410 -45.86 -3.31 19.52
CA MET A 410 -46.90 -4.31 19.26
C MET A 410 -46.48 -5.68 19.81
N CYS A 411 -47.10 -6.10 20.90
CA CYS A 411 -47.16 -7.49 21.32
C CYS A 411 -47.92 -8.34 20.29
N ARG A 412 -47.29 -9.42 19.80
CA ARG A 412 -47.93 -10.72 19.53
C ARG A 412 -46.96 -11.85 19.78
#